data_AF-A0A534CGV5-F1
#
_entry.id   AF-A0A534CGV5-F1
#
_cell.length_a   1.000
_cell.length_b   1.000
_cell.length_c   1.000
_cell.angle_alpha   90.00
_cell.angle_beta   90.00
_cell.angle_gamma   90.00
#
_symmetry.space_group_name_H-M   'P 1'
#
loop_
_entity.id
_entity.type
_entity.pdbx_description
1 polymer ?
#
loop_
_entity_poly.entity_id
_entity_poly.type
_entity_poly.pdbx_seq_one_letter_code
_entity_poly.pdbx_strand_id
1 'polypeptide(L)'
;MSGEVEAGATGRPGWAAWVLLALAWFATVPVRPLLDPDEGRYAEIPREMLASGDWVTPRFDGLLYFEKPPLQYWATAIAYEVFGVSEWSSRLWSVGLAFACLPLTFAWVARLYGGAAARLALTALAVSPYFLIVGHINLLDGALTFFLTATVLAFTLAQTSPPRSPAERRWMLSATPPSPDSSSSTSTSRAFSPRCTSAWSRGGTFCHCCSSACCPGSSRWPALR
;
A
#
# COMPACT_ATOMS: atom_id res chain seq x y z
N MET A 1 -15.46 27.99 -30.80
CA MET A 1 -15.25 27.94 -29.33
C MET A 1 -14.11 26.96 -29.05
N SER A 2 -12.90 27.37 -29.41
CA SER A 2 -11.65 26.71 -29.02
C SER A 2 -11.32 27.21 -27.62
N GLY A 3 -11.76 26.49 -26.60
CA GLY A 3 -11.30 26.71 -25.24
C GLY A 3 -9.85 26.27 -25.17
N GLU A 4 -8.93 27.23 -25.33
CA GLU A 4 -7.57 27.09 -24.83
C GLU A 4 -7.69 26.87 -23.33
N VAL A 5 -7.65 25.62 -22.90
CA VAL A 5 -7.32 25.28 -21.52
C VAL A 5 -5.90 25.80 -21.33
N GLU A 6 -5.79 27.04 -20.84
CA GLU A 6 -4.54 27.60 -20.37
C GLU A 6 -3.89 26.55 -19.48
N ALA A 7 -2.82 25.95 -20.00
CA ALA A 7 -2.00 24.99 -19.28
C ALA A 7 -1.26 25.76 -18.18
N GLY A 8 -2.00 26.11 -17.12
CA GLY A 8 -1.49 26.77 -15.94
C GLY A 8 -0.34 25.94 -15.36
N ALA A 9 0.85 26.54 -15.41
CA ALA A 9 2.09 26.17 -14.76
C ALA A 9 2.34 24.66 -14.55
N THR A 10 3.35 24.14 -15.22
CA THR A 10 4.00 22.84 -15.00
C THR A 10 4.75 22.76 -13.65
N GLY A 11 4.24 23.42 -12.60
CA GLY A 11 4.79 23.39 -11.25
C GLY A 11 4.16 22.29 -10.40
N ARG A 12 4.98 21.61 -9.60
CA ARG A 12 4.51 20.86 -8.41
C ARG A 12 3.70 21.84 -7.55
N PRO A 13 2.58 21.44 -6.94
CA PRO A 13 1.87 22.30 -5.99
C PRO A 13 2.87 22.81 -4.95
N GLY A 14 2.93 24.13 -4.76
CA GLY A 14 3.77 24.74 -3.76
C GLY A 14 3.43 24.19 -2.38
N TRP A 15 4.40 24.19 -1.46
CA TRP A 15 4.19 23.72 -0.09
C TRP A 15 2.99 24.41 0.60
N ALA A 16 2.74 25.69 0.27
CA ALA A 16 1.60 26.46 0.75
C ALA A 16 0.25 25.83 0.37
N ALA A 17 0.12 25.25 -0.82
CA ALA A 17 -1.11 24.58 -1.25
C ALA A 17 -1.39 23.33 -0.41
N TRP A 18 -0.35 22.55 -0.08
CA TRP A 18 -0.48 21.40 0.82
C TRP A 18 -0.83 21.82 2.25
N VAL A 19 -0.24 22.92 2.73
CA VAL A 19 -0.58 23.46 4.06
C VAL A 19 -2.03 23.92 4.09
N LEU A 20 -2.50 24.66 3.08
CA LEU A 20 -3.89 25.11 3.00
C LEU A 20 -4.87 23.92 2.92
N LEU A 21 -4.52 22.90 2.14
CA LEU A 21 -5.33 21.68 2.02
C LEU A 21 -5.37 20.91 3.34
N ALA A 22 -4.23 20.81 4.06
CA ALA A 22 -4.17 20.20 5.38
C ALA A 22 -5.03 20.99 6.38
N LEU A 23 -4.89 22.31 6.42
CA LEU A 23 -5.70 23.16 7.30
C LEU A 23 -7.19 22.98 7.02
N ALA A 24 -7.61 22.99 5.75
CA ALA A 24 -9.00 22.76 5.37
C ALA A 24 -9.50 21.36 5.76
N TRP A 25 -8.67 20.32 5.60
CA TRP A 25 -8.99 18.95 5.97
C TRP A 25 -9.16 18.81 7.50
N PHE A 26 -8.16 19.21 8.27
CA PHE A 26 -8.16 19.00 9.72
C PHE A 26 -9.06 19.98 10.49
N ALA A 27 -9.43 21.14 9.92
CA ALA A 27 -10.29 22.12 10.59
C ALA A 27 -11.69 21.58 10.96
N THR A 28 -12.18 20.58 10.24
CA THR A 28 -13.55 20.05 10.44
C THR A 28 -13.62 18.89 11.44
N VAL A 29 -12.48 18.33 11.84
CA VAL A 29 -12.39 17.16 12.73
C VAL A 29 -13.02 17.38 14.12
N PRO A 30 -12.85 18.52 14.81
CA PRO A 30 -13.40 18.73 16.15
C PRO A 30 -14.84 19.23 16.15
N VAL A 31 -15.46 19.46 14.98
CA VAL A 31 -16.73 20.20 14.89
C VAL A 31 -17.95 19.34 15.24
N ARG A 32 -17.82 18.00 15.17
CA ARG A 32 -18.96 17.09 15.33
C ARG A 32 -18.74 16.03 16.42
N PRO A 33 -19.83 15.62 17.12
CA PRO A 33 -19.79 14.49 18.05
C PRO A 33 -19.52 13.17 17.33
N LEU A 34 -19.17 12.14 18.10
CA LEU A 34 -18.97 10.79 17.58
C LEU A 34 -20.27 10.22 17.02
N LEU A 35 -20.18 9.58 15.85
CA LEU A 35 -21.31 8.91 15.21
C LEU A 35 -21.38 7.45 15.66
N ASP A 36 -22.44 7.11 16.39
CA ASP A 36 -22.73 5.72 16.76
C ASP A 36 -23.32 4.91 15.60
N PRO A 37 -23.03 3.60 15.51
CA PRO A 37 -22.29 2.79 16.48
C PRO A 37 -20.77 2.69 16.22
N ASP A 38 -20.31 3.05 15.02
CA ASP A 38 -18.95 2.71 14.59
C ASP A 38 -17.89 3.61 15.25
N GLU A 39 -18.06 4.94 15.26
CA GLU A 39 -17.04 5.83 15.83
C GLU A 39 -16.90 5.66 17.35
N GLY A 40 -18.02 5.42 18.04
CA GLY A 40 -18.04 5.11 19.47
C GLY A 40 -17.24 3.86 19.78
N ARG A 41 -17.47 2.76 19.03
CA ARG A 41 -16.73 1.51 19.20
C ARG A 41 -15.21 1.69 19.00
N TYR A 42 -14.80 2.34 17.91
CA TYR A 42 -13.38 2.57 17.63
C TYR A 42 -12.73 3.63 18.54
N ALA A 43 -13.54 4.44 19.24
CA ALA A 43 -13.06 5.36 20.26
C ALA A 43 -12.94 4.71 21.65
N GLU A 44 -13.83 3.76 21.97
CA GLU A 44 -13.93 3.14 23.29
C GLU A 44 -12.94 2.00 23.51
N ILE A 45 -12.73 1.13 22.51
CA ILE A 45 -11.76 0.03 22.62
C ILE A 45 -10.36 0.54 23.00
N PRO A 46 -9.79 1.57 22.33
CA PRO A 46 -8.50 2.12 22.72
C PRO A 46 -8.51 2.77 24.10
N ARG A 47 -9.64 3.35 24.53
CA ARG A 47 -9.81 3.94 25.87
C ARG A 47 -9.73 2.87 26.95
N GLU A 48 -10.39 1.73 26.74
CA GLU A 48 -10.30 0.56 27.62
C GLU A 48 -8.90 -0.06 27.64
N MET A 49 -8.22 -0.13 26.49
CA MET A 49 -6.84 -0.61 26.40
C MET A 49 -5.89 0.24 27.24
N LEU A 50 -6.04 1.57 27.20
CA LEU A 50 -5.27 2.47 28.06
C LEU A 50 -5.62 2.32 29.54
N ALA A 51 -6.91 2.24 29.87
CA ALA A 51 -7.36 2.13 31.25
C ALA A 51 -6.94 0.79 31.91
N SER A 52 -6.93 -0.30 31.14
CA SER A 52 -6.56 -1.64 31.61
C SER A 52 -5.06 -1.94 31.52
N GLY A 53 -4.33 -1.24 30.65
CA GLY A 53 -2.94 -1.54 30.32
C GLY A 53 -2.76 -2.82 29.48
N ASP A 54 -3.85 -3.46 29.05
CA ASP A 54 -3.81 -4.64 28.19
C ASP A 54 -3.88 -4.23 26.71
N TRP A 55 -2.72 -4.13 26.10
CA TRP A 55 -2.59 -3.73 24.68
C TRP A 55 -2.79 -4.91 23.73
N VAL A 56 -2.88 -6.15 24.22
CA VAL A 56 -2.95 -7.35 23.39
C VAL A 56 -4.39 -7.78 23.17
N THR A 57 -5.21 -7.68 24.22
CA THR A 57 -6.59 -8.21 24.22
C THR A 57 -7.60 -7.07 24.13
N PRO A 58 -8.06 -6.69 22.91
CA PRO A 58 -9.08 -5.65 22.76
C PRO A 58 -10.37 -6.06 23.45
N ARG A 59 -10.93 -5.12 24.21
CA ARG A 59 -12.23 -5.24 24.89
C ARG A 59 -13.13 -4.09 24.51
N PHE A 60 -14.43 -4.37 24.43
CA PHE A 60 -15.49 -3.40 24.22
C PHE A 60 -16.61 -3.69 25.23
N ASP A 61 -16.89 -2.72 26.10
CA ASP A 61 -17.77 -2.86 27.26
C ASP A 61 -17.39 -4.07 28.14
N GLY A 62 -16.08 -4.32 28.28
CA GLY A 62 -15.54 -5.44 29.05
C GLY A 62 -15.62 -6.82 28.37
N LEU A 63 -16.24 -6.92 27.18
CA LEU A 63 -16.30 -8.15 26.38
C LEU A 63 -15.14 -8.22 25.39
N LEU A 64 -14.66 -9.42 25.10
CA LEU A 64 -13.58 -9.66 24.13
C LEU A 64 -14.03 -9.30 22.70
N TYR A 65 -13.25 -8.47 22.00
CA TYR A 65 -13.58 -8.01 20.65
C TYR A 65 -12.47 -8.34 19.64
N PHE A 66 -12.52 -9.53 19.05
CA PHE A 66 -11.50 -10.03 18.09
C PHE A 66 -11.93 -9.98 16.62
N GLU A 67 -12.80 -9.04 16.25
CA GLU A 67 -13.28 -8.97 14.87
C GLU A 67 -12.29 -8.32 13.90
N LYS A 68 -11.43 -7.42 14.41
CA LYS A 68 -10.51 -6.58 13.61
C LYS A 68 -9.07 -6.63 14.16
N PRO A 69 -8.06 -6.44 13.30
CA PRO A 69 -6.67 -6.39 13.74
C PRO A 69 -6.38 -5.16 14.62
N PRO A 70 -5.47 -5.25 15.60
CA PRO A 70 -5.32 -4.25 16.65
C PRO A 70 -4.57 -2.98 16.24
N LEU A 71 -4.03 -2.90 15.02
CA LEU A 71 -3.18 -1.79 14.57
C LEU A 71 -3.84 -0.42 14.75
N GLN A 72 -5.11 -0.28 14.38
CA GLN A 72 -5.83 0.97 14.57
C GLN A 72 -6.04 1.29 16.05
N TYR A 73 -6.34 0.29 16.87
CA TYR A 73 -6.52 0.50 18.30
C TYR A 73 -5.23 0.98 18.97
N TRP A 74 -4.08 0.40 18.61
CA TRP A 74 -2.77 0.86 19.09
C TRP A 74 -2.48 2.29 18.68
N ALA A 75 -2.72 2.63 17.41
CA ALA A 75 -2.48 3.98 16.93
C ALA A 75 -3.37 5.02 17.63
N THR A 76 -4.66 4.71 17.82
CA THR A 76 -5.58 5.59 18.54
C THR A 76 -5.26 5.66 20.03
N ALA A 77 -4.86 4.56 20.67
CA ALA A 77 -4.41 4.54 22.06
C ALA A 77 -3.17 5.42 22.26
N ILE A 78 -2.20 5.37 21.35
CA ILE A 78 -1.03 6.27 21.36
C ILE A 78 -1.48 7.73 21.19
N ALA A 79 -2.44 8.01 20.30
CA ALA A 79 -2.97 9.37 20.15
C ALA A 79 -3.66 9.87 21.43
N TYR A 80 -4.36 9.01 22.16
CA TYR A 80 -4.94 9.32 23.45
C TYR A 80 -3.90 9.56 24.55
N GLU A 81 -2.80 8.81 24.58
CA GLU A 81 -1.69 9.07 25.52
C GLU A 81 -1.06 10.45 25.30
N VAL A 82 -0.89 10.87 24.04
CA VAL A 82 -0.21 12.14 23.69
C VAL A 82 -1.14 13.34 23.83
N PHE A 83 -2.39 13.23 23.39
CA PHE A 83 -3.31 14.37 23.26
C PHE A 83 -4.49 14.34 24.25
N GLY A 84 -4.61 13.27 25.03
CA GLY A 84 -5.78 13.00 25.86
C GLY A 84 -6.93 12.36 25.08
N VAL A 85 -7.88 11.80 25.83
CA VAL A 85 -9.10 11.19 25.28
C VAL A 85 -10.04 12.29 24.84
N SER A 86 -10.26 12.40 23.53
CA SER A 86 -11.20 13.36 22.94
C SER A 86 -11.71 12.85 21.59
N GLU A 87 -12.79 13.45 21.10
CA GLU A 87 -13.42 13.06 19.84
C GLU A 87 -12.51 13.31 18.61
N TRP A 88 -11.66 14.33 18.68
CA TRP A 88 -10.75 14.64 17.58
C TRP A 88 -9.50 13.76 17.64
N SER A 89 -9.00 13.43 18.83
CA SER A 89 -7.84 12.54 18.99
C SER A 89 -8.17 11.11 18.59
N SER A 90 -9.42 10.67 18.77
CA SER A 90 -9.89 9.33 18.35
C SER A 90 -9.83 9.13 16.83
N ARG A 91 -10.10 10.21 16.08
CA ARG A 91 -10.14 10.25 14.62
C ARG A 91 -8.78 10.48 13.97
N LEU A 92 -7.76 10.87 14.75
CA LEU A 92 -6.49 11.38 14.23
C LEU A 92 -5.80 10.38 13.29
N TRP A 93 -5.86 9.09 13.63
CA TRP A 93 -5.30 8.02 12.80
C TRP A 93 -6.01 7.91 11.45
N SER A 94 -7.33 7.72 11.46
CA SER A 94 -8.13 7.54 10.24
C SER A 94 -8.08 8.79 9.34
N VAL A 95 -8.28 9.97 9.92
CA VAL A 95 -8.24 11.26 9.21
C VAL A 95 -6.85 11.53 8.66
N GLY A 96 -5.79 11.21 9.42
CA GLY A 96 -4.41 11.40 9.00
C GLY A 96 -4.03 10.51 7.81
N LEU A 97 -4.41 9.23 7.85
CA LEU A 97 -4.13 8.29 6.75
C LEU A 97 -4.99 8.57 5.51
N ALA A 98 -6.25 8.97 5.70
CA ALA A 98 -7.08 9.46 4.60
C ALA A 98 -6.45 10.69 3.95
N PHE A 99 -5.98 11.68 4.72
CA PHE A 99 -5.25 12.82 4.17
C PHE A 99 -3.99 12.39 3.40
N ALA A 100 -3.24 11.43 3.94
CA ALA A 100 -2.01 10.92 3.32
C ALA A 100 -2.25 10.23 1.97
N CYS A 101 -3.47 9.78 1.67
CA CYS A 101 -3.84 9.30 0.34
C CYS A 101 -3.76 10.38 -0.75
N LEU A 102 -3.96 11.67 -0.41
CA LEU A 102 -3.92 12.78 -1.36
C LEU A 102 -2.52 12.99 -1.98
N PRO A 103 -1.44 13.22 -1.20
CA PRO A 103 -0.10 13.35 -1.76
C PRO A 103 0.39 12.05 -2.40
N LEU A 104 -0.04 10.89 -1.88
CA LEU A 104 0.30 9.58 -2.45
C LEU A 104 -0.29 9.40 -3.85
N THR A 105 -1.58 9.71 -4.02
CA THR A 105 -2.27 9.67 -5.32
C THR A 105 -1.66 10.67 -6.29
N PHE A 106 -1.36 11.89 -5.82
CA PHE A 106 -0.67 12.89 -6.62
C PHE A 106 0.69 12.38 -7.10
N ALA A 107 1.51 11.80 -6.21
CA ALA A 107 2.82 11.26 -6.57
C ALA A 107 2.72 10.09 -7.56
N TRP A 108 1.72 9.23 -7.39
CA TRP A 108 1.48 8.11 -8.28
C TRP A 108 1.11 8.56 -9.70
N VAL A 109 0.08 9.41 -9.82
CA VAL A 109 -0.39 9.91 -11.11
C VAL A 109 0.65 10.81 -11.77
N ALA A 110 1.38 11.64 -11.00
CA ALA A 110 2.42 12.52 -11.54
C ALA A 110 3.54 11.73 -12.22
N ARG A 111 3.85 10.54 -11.71
CA ARG A 111 4.88 9.68 -12.30
C ARG A 111 4.42 8.94 -13.55
N LEU A 112 3.14 8.54 -13.61
CA LEU A 112 2.62 7.77 -14.74
C LEU A 112 2.11 8.64 -15.89
N TYR A 113 1.47 9.76 -15.58
CA TYR A 113 0.72 10.59 -16.53
C TYR A 113 1.14 12.06 -16.52
N GLY A 114 2.11 12.44 -15.69
CA GLY A 114 2.63 13.81 -15.59
C GLY A 114 1.84 14.71 -14.64
N GLY A 115 2.38 15.92 -14.42
CA GLY A 115 1.90 16.83 -13.38
C GLY A 115 0.49 17.39 -13.59
N ALA A 116 0.06 17.61 -14.83
CA ALA A 116 -1.29 18.11 -15.13
C ALA A 116 -2.37 17.08 -14.76
N ALA A 117 -2.19 15.83 -15.19
CA ALA A 117 -3.07 14.72 -14.82
C ALA A 117 -3.10 14.50 -13.31
N ALA A 118 -1.96 14.64 -12.63
CA ALA A 118 -1.88 14.50 -11.17
C ALA A 118 -2.68 15.56 -10.42
N ARG A 119 -2.67 16.81 -10.90
CA ARG A 119 -3.50 17.87 -10.30
C ARG A 119 -4.98 17.58 -10.49
N LEU A 120 -5.39 17.14 -11.68
CA LEU A 120 -6.78 16.78 -11.94
C LEU A 120 -7.24 15.61 -11.06
N ALA A 121 -6.41 14.57 -10.91
CA ALA A 121 -6.71 13.43 -10.05
C ALA A 121 -6.80 13.85 -8.57
N LEU A 122 -5.86 14.70 -8.12
CA LEU A 122 -5.85 15.24 -6.76
C LEU A 122 -7.10 16.08 -6.47
N THR A 123 -7.48 17.00 -7.37
CA THR A 123 -8.67 17.84 -7.18
C THR A 123 -9.95 17.02 -7.24
N ALA A 124 -10.04 16.07 -8.17
CA ALA A 124 -11.18 15.16 -8.26
C ALA A 124 -11.35 14.33 -6.98
N LEU A 125 -10.25 13.82 -6.40
CA LEU A 125 -10.29 13.07 -5.15
C LEU A 125 -10.61 13.96 -3.95
N ALA A 126 -9.98 15.13 -3.84
CA ALA A 126 -10.18 16.05 -2.73
C ALA A 126 -11.59 16.65 -2.66
N VAL A 127 -12.27 16.79 -3.81
CA VAL A 127 -13.65 17.31 -3.89
C VAL A 127 -14.68 16.18 -3.81
N SER A 128 -14.27 14.91 -3.93
CA SER A 128 -15.18 13.77 -3.88
C SER A 128 -15.90 13.71 -2.53
N PRO A 129 -17.23 13.81 -2.48
CA PRO A 129 -17.98 13.84 -1.23
C PRO A 129 -17.82 12.54 -0.45
N TYR A 130 -17.74 11.40 -1.16
CA TYR A 130 -17.53 10.10 -0.52
C TYR A 130 -16.18 10.03 0.19
N PHE A 131 -15.11 10.51 -0.46
CA PHE A 131 -13.78 10.54 0.14
C PHE A 131 -13.72 11.47 1.35
N LEU A 132 -14.34 12.65 1.25
CA LEU A 132 -14.43 13.59 2.35
C LEU A 132 -15.20 13.00 3.54
N ILE A 133 -16.37 12.40 3.31
CA ILE A 133 -17.19 11.83 4.37
C ILE A 133 -16.46 10.65 5.03
N VAL A 134 -16.08 9.63 4.25
CA VAL A 134 -15.44 8.41 4.80
C VAL A 134 -14.09 8.73 5.43
N GLY A 135 -13.32 9.64 4.82
CA GLY A 135 -12.02 10.07 5.35
C GLY A 135 -12.11 10.83 6.67
N HIS A 136 -13.28 11.35 7.04
CA HIS A 136 -13.49 12.03 8.32
C HIS A 136 -14.13 11.15 9.39
N ILE A 137 -14.70 10.00 9.02
CA ILE A 137 -15.29 9.06 9.97
C ILE A 137 -14.19 8.17 10.58
N ASN A 138 -14.29 7.87 11.88
CA ASN A 138 -13.36 6.95 12.56
C ASN A 138 -13.60 5.49 12.13
N LEU A 139 -13.22 5.16 10.89
CA LEU A 139 -13.28 3.83 10.29
C LEU A 139 -11.87 3.32 9.95
N LEU A 140 -11.79 2.02 9.75
CA LEU A 140 -10.60 1.30 9.30
C LEU A 140 -10.28 1.47 7.81
N ASP A 141 -11.26 1.95 7.04
CA ASP A 141 -11.17 2.07 5.59
C ASP A 141 -10.09 3.07 5.15
N GLY A 142 -9.88 4.16 5.91
CA GLY A 142 -8.86 5.16 5.60
C GLY A 142 -7.45 4.58 5.67
N ALA A 143 -7.16 3.80 6.71
CA ALA A 143 -5.88 3.13 6.87
C ALA A 143 -5.66 2.06 5.80
N LEU A 144 -6.67 1.21 5.57
CA LEU A 144 -6.63 0.18 4.53
C LEU A 144 -6.37 0.79 3.15
N THR A 145 -7.10 1.85 2.80
CA THR A 145 -6.97 2.54 1.52
C THR A 145 -5.56 3.11 1.34
N PHE A 146 -4.99 3.71 2.38
CA PHE A 146 -3.63 4.25 2.33
C PHE A 146 -2.60 3.16 2.07
N PHE A 147 -2.58 2.09 2.88
CA PHE A 147 -1.61 1.01 2.73
C PHE A 147 -1.76 0.26 1.41
N LEU A 148 -2.99 0.03 0.95
CA LEU A 148 -3.25 -0.58 -0.34
C LEU A 148 -2.74 0.30 -1.49
N THR A 149 -3.05 1.60 -1.45
CA THR A 149 -2.57 2.55 -2.47
C THR A 149 -1.04 2.63 -2.46
N ALA A 150 -0.42 2.62 -1.29
CA ALA A 150 1.04 2.64 -1.15
C ALA A 150 1.67 1.36 -1.72
N THR A 151 1.04 0.20 -1.47
CA THR A 151 1.47 -1.08 -2.02
C THR A 151 1.40 -1.09 -3.54
N VAL A 152 0.29 -0.63 -4.11
CA VAL A 152 0.12 -0.52 -5.57
C VAL A 152 1.15 0.44 -6.17
N LEU A 153 1.36 1.61 -5.55
CA LEU A 153 2.40 2.54 -5.98
C LEU A 153 3.78 1.88 -5.96
N ALA A 154 4.18 1.28 -4.84
CA ALA A 154 5.46 0.59 -4.70
C ALA A 154 5.61 -0.50 -5.78
N PHE A 155 4.57 -1.29 -6.03
CA PHE A 155 4.58 -2.31 -7.06
C PHE A 155 4.76 -1.71 -8.47
N THR A 156 4.04 -0.64 -8.82
CA THR A 156 4.22 0.02 -10.13
C THR A 156 5.62 0.61 -10.31
N LEU A 157 6.25 1.10 -9.23
CA LEU A 157 7.63 1.58 -9.25
C LEU A 157 8.64 0.45 -9.40
N ALA A 158 8.37 -0.72 -8.82
CA ALA A 158 9.19 -1.91 -9.06
C ALA A 158 9.16 -2.29 -10.55
N GLN A 159 7.98 -2.39 -11.15
CA GLN A 159 7.82 -2.83 -12.55
C GLN A 159 8.39 -1.84 -13.59
N THR A 160 8.54 -0.56 -13.22
CA THR A 160 9.14 0.47 -14.09
C THR A 160 10.63 0.67 -13.84
N SER A 161 11.19 0.04 -12.79
CA SER A 161 12.62 0.09 -12.49
C SER A 161 13.41 -0.86 -13.40
N PRO A 162 14.69 -0.57 -13.69
CA PRO A 162 15.53 -1.47 -14.48
C PRO A 162 15.61 -2.87 -13.85
N PRO A 163 15.52 -3.96 -14.64
CA PRO A 163 15.55 -5.31 -14.13
C PRO A 163 16.82 -5.62 -13.34
N ARG A 164 16.67 -6.32 -12.20
CA ARG A 164 17.71 -6.66 -11.21
C ARG A 164 18.40 -5.46 -10.56
N SER A 165 17.80 -4.28 -10.60
CA SER A 165 18.35 -3.11 -9.92
C SER A 165 18.07 -3.13 -8.41
N PRO A 166 18.93 -2.51 -7.58
CA PRO A 166 18.64 -2.35 -6.15
C PRO A 166 17.41 -1.46 -5.89
N ALA A 167 16.99 -0.63 -6.87
CA ALA A 167 15.76 0.14 -6.78
C ALA A 167 14.53 -0.77 -6.92
N GLU A 168 14.50 -1.65 -7.92
CA GLU A 168 13.45 -2.65 -8.12
C GLU A 168 13.27 -3.51 -6.86
N ARG A 169 14.38 -4.03 -6.32
CA ARG A 169 14.35 -4.87 -5.10
C ARG A 169 13.81 -4.11 -3.88
N ARG A 170 14.18 -2.84 -3.69
CA ARG A 170 13.64 -2.02 -2.59
C ARG A 170 12.14 -1.80 -2.74
N TRP A 171 11.67 -1.53 -3.95
CA TRP A 171 10.24 -1.34 -4.21
C TRP A 171 9.44 -2.63 -4.04
N MET A 172 9.97 -3.78 -4.48
CA MET A 172 9.37 -5.09 -4.24
C MET A 172 9.27 -5.41 -2.74
N LEU A 173 10.32 -5.14 -1.97
CA LEU A 173 10.29 -5.33 -0.51
C LEU A 173 9.28 -4.40 0.17
N SER A 174 9.14 -3.16 -0.29
CA SER A 174 8.13 -2.24 0.29
C SER A 174 6.68 -2.60 -0.08
N ALA A 175 6.46 -3.32 -1.17
CA ALA A 175 5.13 -3.80 -1.58
C ALA A 175 4.77 -5.14 -0.91
N THR A 176 5.76 -5.90 -0.45
CA THR A 176 5.53 -7.20 0.16
C THR A 176 5.31 -7.01 1.66
N PRO A 177 4.14 -7.37 2.22
CA PRO A 177 3.99 -7.39 3.68
C PRO A 177 5.04 -8.36 4.26
N PRO A 178 5.64 -8.05 5.42
CA PRO A 178 6.65 -8.91 6.01
C PRO A 178 6.06 -10.32 6.17
N SER A 179 6.60 -11.29 5.44
CA SER A 179 6.23 -12.68 5.61
C SER A 179 6.69 -13.12 7.00
N PRO A 180 5.84 -13.78 7.81
CA PRO A 180 6.23 -14.24 9.15
C PRO A 180 7.42 -15.22 9.15
N ASP A 181 7.85 -15.74 8.01
CA ASP A 181 9.02 -16.61 7.91
C ASP A 181 10.15 -15.95 7.11
N SER A 182 11.15 -15.44 7.82
CA SER A 182 12.51 -15.27 7.28
C SER A 182 13.57 -15.69 8.29
N SER A 183 13.34 -16.78 9.02
CA SER A 183 14.44 -17.56 9.57
C SER A 183 15.07 -18.40 8.45
N SER A 184 16.31 -18.06 8.10
CA SER A 184 17.30 -18.90 7.41
C SER A 184 16.99 -19.40 6.00
N SER A 185 17.54 -18.72 4.98
CA SER A 185 18.44 -19.37 4.02
C SER A 185 19.15 -18.30 3.16
N THR A 186 20.31 -17.88 3.60
CA THR A 186 21.30 -17.23 2.74
C THR A 186 21.89 -18.30 1.82
N SER A 187 21.17 -18.66 0.75
CA SER A 187 21.75 -19.43 -0.35
C SER A 187 22.30 -18.46 -1.39
N THR A 188 23.60 -18.24 -1.28
CA THR A 188 24.49 -17.54 -2.18
C THR A 188 24.18 -17.80 -3.66
N SER A 189 24.01 -16.70 -4.37
CA SER A 189 24.11 -16.50 -5.83
C SER A 189 24.63 -17.67 -6.66
N ARG A 190 23.87 -18.07 -7.68
CA ARG A 190 24.45 -18.45 -8.97
C ARG A 190 23.77 -17.69 -10.11
N ALA A 191 24.64 -17.03 -10.87
CA ALA A 191 24.34 -16.11 -11.95
C ALA A 191 23.44 -16.73 -13.02
N PHE A 192 22.37 -16.02 -13.36
CA PHE A 192 21.59 -16.30 -14.57
C PHE A 192 22.29 -15.59 -15.73
N SER A 193 23.18 -16.32 -16.42
CA SER A 193 23.85 -15.81 -17.63
C SER A 193 22.85 -15.71 -18.80
N PRO A 194 22.91 -14.65 -19.61
CA PRO A 194 22.07 -14.49 -20.79
C PRO A 194 22.70 -15.16 -22.02
N ARG A 195 21.85 -15.72 -22.90
CA ARG A 195 22.00 -15.89 -24.37
C ARG A 195 21.51 -17.28 -24.82
N CYS A 196 20.45 -17.30 -25.63
CA CYS A 196 20.61 -17.56 -27.06
C CYS A 196 19.31 -17.20 -27.82
N THR A 197 19.53 -16.43 -28.87
CA THR A 197 18.59 -15.89 -29.84
C THR A 197 18.09 -16.96 -30.83
N SER A 198 16.88 -16.74 -31.33
CA SER A 198 16.24 -17.24 -32.57
C SER A 198 17.03 -18.16 -33.52
N ALA A 199 16.36 -19.20 -34.05
CA ALA A 199 16.56 -19.64 -35.43
C ALA A 199 15.30 -20.36 -35.98
N TRP A 200 15.03 -20.11 -37.26
CA TRP A 200 13.83 -20.48 -38.01
C TRP A 200 14.16 -21.59 -39.03
N SER A 201 13.12 -22.36 -39.39
CA SER A 201 12.87 -23.03 -40.68
C SER A 201 13.42 -24.44 -41.00
N ARG A 202 12.45 -25.26 -41.45
CA ARG A 202 12.46 -26.37 -42.44
C ARG A 202 12.96 -27.75 -42.01
N GLY A 203 12.07 -28.74 -42.17
CA GLY A 203 12.35 -30.17 -42.06
C GLY A 203 11.94 -30.71 -40.69
N GLY A 204 10.81 -31.42 -40.64
CA GLY A 204 10.23 -31.93 -39.41
C GLY A 204 11.16 -32.86 -38.64
N THR A 205 11.76 -32.35 -37.56
CA THR A 205 12.26 -33.13 -36.42
C THR A 205 12.50 -32.17 -35.25
N PHE A 206 11.69 -32.27 -34.20
CA PHE A 206 11.89 -31.52 -32.96
C PHE A 206 13.01 -32.20 -32.15
N CYS A 207 14.12 -31.50 -31.91
CA CYS A 207 15.11 -31.90 -30.91
C CYS A 207 14.96 -30.97 -29.68
N HIS A 208 14.40 -31.50 -28.60
CA HIS A 208 14.52 -30.89 -27.28
C HIS A 208 15.94 -31.16 -26.75
N CYS A 209 16.81 -30.15 -26.83
CA CYS A 209 18.08 -30.17 -26.13
C CYS A 209 17.84 -29.78 -24.66
N CYS A 210 17.49 -30.76 -23.83
CA CYS A 210 17.51 -30.60 -22.38
C CYS A 210 18.94 -30.91 -21.91
N SER A 211 19.68 -29.89 -21.51
CA SER A 211 21.05 -30.02 -21.04
C SER A 211 21.06 -30.61 -19.63
N SER A 212 21.30 -31.91 -19.51
CA SER A 212 22.37 -32.48 -18.68
C SER A 212 22.33 -34.00 -18.73
N ALA A 213 23.51 -34.60 -18.95
CA ALA A 213 23.83 -36.02 -18.97
C ALA A 213 23.52 -36.81 -20.28
N CYS A 214 24.44 -36.67 -21.26
CA CYS A 214 24.82 -37.81 -22.09
C CYS A 214 25.56 -38.83 -21.21
N CYS A 215 24.98 -40.01 -21.01
CA CYS A 215 25.73 -41.20 -20.57
C CYS A 215 26.04 -42.05 -21.81
N PRO A 216 27.32 -42.33 -22.13
CA PRO A 216 27.68 -43.23 -23.21
C PRO A 216 27.69 -44.68 -22.72
N GLY A 217 27.16 -45.60 -23.55
CA GLY A 217 27.75 -46.94 -23.66
C GLY A 217 26.95 -48.13 -23.14
N SER A 218 26.33 -48.81 -24.09
CA SER A 218 26.36 -50.27 -24.29
C SER A 218 25.37 -51.20 -23.55
N SER A 219 24.60 -51.88 -24.39
CA SER A 219 24.34 -53.33 -24.42
C SER A 219 23.01 -53.87 -23.87
N ARG A 220 22.28 -54.44 -24.85
CA ARG A 220 21.47 -55.67 -24.81
C ARG A 220 20.21 -55.71 -23.93
N TRP A 221 19.09 -55.63 -24.62
CA TRP A 221 17.81 -56.22 -24.23
C TRP A 221 17.87 -57.76 -24.20
N PRO A 222 17.27 -58.41 -23.21
CA PRO A 222 16.70 -59.73 -23.37
C PRO A 222 15.16 -59.64 -23.42
N ALA A 223 14.60 -60.17 -24.50
CA ALA A 223 13.21 -60.57 -24.59
C ALA A 223 13.01 -61.92 -23.88
N LEU A 224 12.06 -62.01 -22.96
CA LEU A 224 11.41 -63.26 -22.53
C LEU A 224 10.01 -62.86 -22.05
N ARG A 225 8.91 -63.20 -22.74
CA ARG A 225 8.25 -64.50 -23.01
C ARG A 225 6.97 -64.56 -22.18
#